data_AF-A0A660LFF6-F1
#
_entry.id   AF-A0A660LFF6-F1
#
_cell.length_a   1.000
_cell.length_b   1.000
_cell.length_c   1.000
_cell.angle_alpha   90.00
_cell.angle_beta   90.00
_cell.angle_gamma   90.00
#
_symmetry.space_group_name_H-M   'P 1'
#
loop_
_entity.id
_entity.type
_entity.pdbx_description
1 polymer ?
#
loop_
_entity_poly.entity_id
_entity_poly.type
_entity_poly.pdbx_seq_one_letter_code
_entity_poly.pdbx_strand_id
1 'polypeptide(L)'
;MGFFSRGPARRPPYLSATPADLRRLGELAFGGESPYPPGVNAFPPGELDGYAMHFLKVAGYPPMDSPQGRQAQGQFLDELEAAAASAGAWAYVGAIFVGWNALTGSFLEDPRYRRVADRGLDTLRRDGVSYTAIPPFALDCWTQAHGYEGSHPAGWPTALADLPIPNEDEAPPVKDLADGEARRLAQAPAAPANSIYAERRPDGTVQAVVEGVDPDTGVLRRWDWDGLSAPSYPAFLRELGERLVTHSYWAHDDLIPYFPCRRRSRDQMRVEAGAFQAGAR
;
A
#
# COMPACT_ATOMS: atom_id res chain seq x y z
N MET A 1 60.17 17.58 -16.48
CA MET A 1 59.35 16.74 -15.58
C MET A 1 57.98 17.38 -15.44
N GLY A 2 56.94 16.82 -16.07
CA GLY A 2 55.57 17.32 -15.95
C GLY A 2 54.85 16.58 -14.82
N PHE A 3 54.49 17.29 -13.76
CA PHE A 3 53.59 16.77 -12.73
C PHE A 3 52.17 16.73 -13.30
N PHE A 4 51.67 15.54 -13.62
CA PHE A 4 50.25 15.34 -13.88
C PHE A 4 49.49 15.51 -12.56
N SER A 5 48.84 16.66 -12.40
CA SER A 5 47.88 16.89 -11.33
C SER A 5 46.70 15.94 -11.53
N ARG A 6 46.71 14.80 -10.81
CA ARG A 6 45.53 13.92 -10.72
C ARG A 6 44.43 14.73 -10.06
N GLY A 7 43.39 15.08 -10.84
CA GLY A 7 42.18 15.68 -10.29
C GLY A 7 41.63 14.82 -9.16
N PRO A 8 40.94 15.40 -8.16
CA PRO A 8 40.42 14.65 -7.03
C PRO A 8 39.53 13.53 -7.56
N ALA A 9 39.85 12.29 -7.20
CA ALA A 9 39.03 11.14 -7.53
C ALA A 9 37.62 11.40 -6.98
N ARG A 10 36.61 11.43 -7.85
CA ARG A 10 35.20 11.52 -7.41
C ARG A 10 34.95 10.35 -6.46
N ARG A 11 34.47 10.67 -5.25
CA ARG A 11 34.01 9.64 -4.33
C ARG A 11 32.90 8.83 -5.01
N PRO A 12 32.91 7.50 -4.85
CA PRO A 12 31.81 6.68 -5.36
C PRO A 12 30.49 7.10 -4.67
N PRO A 13 29.35 7.05 -5.39
CA PRO A 13 28.05 7.35 -4.80
C PRO A 13 27.69 6.31 -3.73
N TYR A 14 26.93 6.75 -2.73
CA TYR A 14 26.40 5.91 -1.65
C TYR A 14 25.25 5.03 -2.17
N LEU A 15 24.45 5.53 -3.10
CA LEU A 15 23.42 4.79 -3.80
C LEU A 15 24.00 4.10 -5.04
N SER A 16 23.90 2.77 -5.10
CA SER A 16 24.22 2.00 -6.32
C SER A 16 23.02 1.81 -7.25
N ALA A 17 21.78 2.01 -6.77
CA ALA A 17 20.60 1.92 -7.60
C ALA A 17 20.56 3.09 -8.59
N THR A 18 20.54 2.79 -9.88
CA THR A 18 20.33 3.82 -10.90
C THR A 18 18.87 4.27 -10.92
N PRO A 19 18.55 5.43 -11.52
CA PRO A 19 17.16 5.83 -11.72
C PRO A 19 16.31 4.76 -12.45
N ALA A 20 16.92 4.03 -13.40
CA ALA A 20 16.27 2.93 -14.10
C ALA A 20 16.00 1.72 -13.19
N ASP A 21 16.91 1.41 -12.26
CA ASP A 21 16.71 0.34 -11.28
C ASP A 21 15.55 0.66 -10.34
N LEU A 22 15.48 1.88 -9.83
CA LEU A 22 14.38 2.32 -8.96
C LEU A 22 13.04 2.20 -9.68
N ARG A 23 12.95 2.64 -10.93
CA ARG A 23 11.74 2.48 -11.74
C ARG A 23 11.39 1.01 -11.95
N ARG A 24 12.36 0.19 -12.35
CA ARG A 24 12.16 -1.25 -12.57
C ARG A 24 11.65 -1.94 -11.30
N LEU A 25 12.21 -1.62 -10.14
CA LEU A 25 11.76 -2.20 -8.86
C LEU A 25 10.31 -1.84 -8.57
N GLY A 26 9.92 -0.57 -8.77
CA GLY A 26 8.53 -0.13 -8.62
C GLY A 26 7.58 -0.88 -9.55
N GLU A 27 7.91 -0.98 -10.83
CA GLU A 27 7.11 -1.68 -11.84
C GLU A 27 7.09 -3.21 -11.61
N LEU A 28 8.18 -3.80 -11.15
CA LEU A 28 8.28 -5.23 -10.85
C LEU A 28 7.40 -5.62 -9.65
N ALA A 29 7.44 -4.81 -8.59
CA ALA A 29 6.69 -5.09 -7.38
C ALA A 29 5.20 -4.72 -7.49
N PHE A 30 4.87 -3.64 -8.20
CA PHE A 30 3.53 -3.05 -8.19
C PHE A 30 2.97 -2.66 -9.55
N GLY A 31 3.71 -2.85 -10.64
CA GLY A 31 3.22 -2.59 -11.98
C GLY A 31 2.24 -3.66 -12.48
N GLY A 32 1.86 -3.53 -13.75
CA GLY A 32 0.95 -4.45 -14.43
C GLY A 32 -0.53 -4.18 -14.17
N GLU A 33 -1.36 -5.13 -14.59
CA GLU A 33 -2.81 -4.95 -14.61
C GLU A 33 -3.52 -5.37 -13.32
N SER A 34 -2.86 -6.18 -12.48
CA SER A 34 -3.45 -6.71 -11.25
C SER A 34 -3.55 -5.64 -10.17
N PRO A 35 -4.72 -5.51 -9.50
CA PRO A 35 -4.83 -4.71 -8.27
C PRO A 35 -4.12 -5.35 -7.07
N TYR A 36 -3.79 -6.66 -7.13
CA TYR A 36 -2.95 -7.38 -6.16
C TYR A 36 -1.63 -7.75 -6.82
N PRO A 37 -0.73 -6.79 -7.01
CA PRO A 37 0.57 -7.11 -7.55
C PRO A 37 1.39 -7.92 -6.51
N PRO A 38 2.45 -8.62 -6.95
CA PRO A 38 3.26 -9.50 -6.09
C PRO A 38 3.94 -8.78 -4.91
N GLY A 39 4.07 -7.46 -4.95
CA GLY A 39 4.72 -6.66 -3.92
C GLY A 39 6.21 -7.01 -3.79
N VAL A 40 6.71 -7.00 -2.55
CA VAL A 40 8.12 -7.33 -2.25
C VAL A 40 8.54 -8.74 -2.68
N ASN A 41 7.59 -9.66 -2.83
CA ASN A 41 7.86 -11.04 -3.27
C ASN A 41 8.28 -11.11 -4.74
N ALA A 42 8.12 -10.02 -5.50
CA ALA A 42 8.57 -9.94 -6.88
C ALA A 42 10.08 -9.78 -7.02
N PHE A 43 10.76 -9.31 -5.97
CA PHE A 43 12.19 -9.03 -6.04
C PHE A 43 13.00 -10.34 -6.07
N PRO A 44 14.00 -10.46 -6.97
CA PRO A 44 14.99 -11.52 -6.89
C PRO A 44 15.65 -11.57 -5.50
N PRO A 45 15.91 -12.78 -4.97
CA PRO A 45 16.58 -12.92 -3.68
C PRO A 45 17.91 -12.15 -3.63
N GLY A 46 18.10 -11.37 -2.57
CA GLY A 46 19.33 -10.59 -2.33
C GLY A 46 19.48 -9.31 -3.17
N GLU A 47 18.52 -8.98 -4.05
CA GLU A 47 18.60 -7.76 -4.87
C GLU A 47 18.59 -6.49 -4.01
N LEU A 48 17.65 -6.38 -3.07
CA LEU A 48 17.59 -5.23 -2.14
C LEU A 48 18.82 -5.18 -1.22
N ASP A 49 19.30 -6.34 -0.78
CA ASP A 49 20.49 -6.46 0.06
C ASP A 49 21.74 -5.97 -0.67
N GLY A 50 21.81 -6.18 -1.99
CA GLY A 50 22.90 -5.67 -2.83
C GLY A 50 23.05 -4.14 -2.73
N TYR A 51 21.95 -3.39 -2.73
CA TYR A 51 21.99 -1.93 -2.58
C TYR A 51 22.43 -1.50 -1.19
N ALA A 52 21.88 -2.12 -0.14
CA ALA A 52 22.25 -1.84 1.25
C ALA A 52 23.74 -2.19 1.51
N MET A 53 24.22 -3.31 1.00
CA MET A 53 25.61 -3.74 1.14
C MET A 53 26.58 -2.83 0.40
N HIS A 54 26.21 -2.30 -0.77
CA HIS A 54 27.00 -1.27 -1.46
C HIS A 54 27.10 0.00 -0.62
N PHE A 55 25.97 0.50 -0.11
CA PHE A 55 25.93 1.66 0.77
C PHE A 55 26.86 1.49 1.96
N LEU A 56 26.75 0.38 2.70
CA LEU A 56 27.60 0.07 3.85
C LEU A 56 29.08 0.01 3.48
N LYS A 57 29.40 -0.61 2.33
CA LYS A 57 30.78 -0.70 1.83
C LYS A 57 31.37 0.67 1.50
N VAL A 58 30.62 1.54 0.82
CA VAL A 58 31.07 2.90 0.48
C VAL A 58 31.19 3.78 1.72
N ALA A 59 30.30 3.60 2.69
CA ALA A 59 30.35 4.29 3.97
C ALA A 59 31.54 3.85 4.84
N GLY A 60 32.11 2.66 4.58
CA GLY A 60 33.19 2.08 5.36
C GLY A 60 32.71 1.36 6.63
N TYR A 61 31.50 0.79 6.60
CA TYR A 61 30.85 0.11 7.73
C TYR A 61 30.88 0.92 9.04
N PRO A 62 30.55 2.22 9.03
CA PRO A 62 30.53 2.99 10.25
C PRO A 62 29.39 2.49 11.15
N PRO A 63 29.52 2.59 12.48
CA PRO A 63 28.35 2.52 13.35
C PRO A 63 27.33 3.55 12.85
N MET A 64 26.07 3.13 12.66
CA MET A 64 25.05 3.99 12.03
C MET A 64 24.80 5.28 12.82
N ASP A 65 24.99 5.21 14.13
CA ASP A 65 24.80 6.33 15.06
C ASP A 65 26.07 7.20 15.21
N SER A 66 27.14 6.88 14.49
CA SER A 66 28.33 7.73 14.46
C SER A 66 28.10 8.97 13.60
N PRO A 67 28.87 10.06 13.78
CA PRO A 67 28.81 11.22 12.89
C PRO A 67 29.02 10.85 11.41
N GLN A 68 29.93 9.90 11.13
CA GLN A 68 30.18 9.38 9.79
C GLN A 68 28.98 8.59 9.24
N GLY A 69 28.37 7.73 10.05
CA GLY A 69 27.17 6.98 9.69
C GLY A 69 25.98 7.90 9.37
N ARG A 70 25.76 8.92 10.20
CA ARG A 70 24.74 9.95 9.95
C ARG A 70 24.99 10.74 8.68
N GLN A 71 26.24 11.13 8.42
CA GLN A 71 26.60 11.84 7.19
C GLN A 71 26.35 10.95 5.96
N ALA A 72 26.76 9.68 6.02
CA ALA A 72 26.56 8.72 4.93
C ALA A 72 25.07 8.49 4.65
N GLN A 73 24.24 8.27 5.68
CA GLN A 73 22.79 8.13 5.52
C GLN A 73 22.14 9.40 4.94
N GLY A 74 22.57 10.58 5.39
CA GLY A 74 22.12 11.85 4.85
C GLY A 74 22.44 12.03 3.37
N GLN A 75 23.65 11.64 2.94
CA GLN A 75 24.06 11.71 1.53
C GLN A 75 23.37 10.66 0.67
N PHE A 76 23.20 9.44 1.20
CA PHE A 76 22.41 8.39 0.55
C PHE A 76 20.96 8.85 0.29
N LEU A 77 20.32 9.53 1.25
CA LEU A 77 18.98 10.07 1.08
C LEU A 77 18.89 11.13 -0.02
N ASP A 78 19.85 12.05 -0.08
CA ASP A 78 19.90 13.07 -1.13
C ASP A 78 20.04 12.41 -2.52
N GLU A 79 20.89 11.40 -2.63
CA GLU A 79 21.09 10.61 -3.86
C GLU A 79 19.82 9.83 -4.24
N LEU A 80 19.13 9.21 -3.27
CA LEU A 80 17.89 8.46 -3.47
C LEU A 80 16.74 9.35 -3.95
N GLU A 81 16.52 10.50 -3.31
CA GLU A 81 15.47 11.45 -3.70
C GLU A 81 15.74 12.00 -5.10
N ALA A 82 17.00 12.35 -5.41
CA ALA A 82 17.39 12.84 -6.73
C ALA A 82 17.23 11.78 -7.83
N ALA A 83 17.66 10.54 -7.56
CA ALA A 83 17.53 9.44 -8.51
C ALA A 83 16.05 9.13 -8.80
N ALA A 84 15.21 9.04 -7.77
CA ALA A 84 13.77 8.83 -7.92
C ALA A 84 13.10 9.97 -8.71
N ALA A 85 13.42 11.22 -8.38
CA ALA A 85 12.87 12.39 -9.08
C ALA A 85 13.18 12.36 -10.59
N SER A 86 14.37 11.89 -10.98
CA SER A 86 14.81 11.85 -12.37
C SER A 86 14.15 10.76 -13.23
N ALA A 87 13.60 9.71 -12.61
CA ALA A 87 13.00 8.57 -13.32
C ALA A 87 11.47 8.49 -13.23
N GLY A 88 10.83 9.45 -12.55
CA GLY A 88 9.38 9.63 -12.52
C GLY A 88 8.67 8.85 -11.40
N ALA A 89 7.34 8.83 -11.46
CA ALA A 89 6.45 8.37 -10.38
C ALA A 89 6.78 6.94 -9.88
N TRP A 90 6.95 5.99 -10.79
CA TRP A 90 7.29 4.60 -10.45
C TRP A 90 8.67 4.43 -9.81
N ALA A 91 9.60 5.35 -10.04
CA ALA A 91 10.89 5.31 -9.35
C ALA A 91 10.76 5.66 -7.86
N TYR A 92 9.78 6.48 -7.47
CA TYR A 92 9.47 6.70 -6.05
C TYR A 92 8.98 5.42 -5.38
N VAL A 93 8.19 4.60 -6.08
CA VAL A 93 7.74 3.30 -5.56
C VAL A 93 8.94 2.39 -5.27
N GLY A 94 9.88 2.23 -6.20
CA GLY A 94 11.10 1.44 -5.95
C GLY A 94 12.01 2.03 -4.87
N ALA A 95 12.08 3.37 -4.80
CA ALA A 95 12.89 4.08 -3.81
C ALA A 95 12.42 3.86 -2.36
N ILE A 96 11.13 3.59 -2.13
CA ILE A 96 10.62 3.17 -0.82
C ILE A 96 11.37 1.92 -0.35
N PHE A 97 11.49 0.90 -1.20
CA PHE A 97 12.11 -0.38 -0.81
C PHE A 97 13.61 -0.28 -0.63
N VAL A 98 14.29 0.45 -1.53
CA VAL A 98 15.73 0.67 -1.43
C VAL A 98 16.07 1.49 -0.19
N GLY A 99 15.29 2.54 0.11
CA GLY A 99 15.47 3.34 1.32
C GLY A 99 15.17 2.55 2.59
N TRP A 100 14.04 1.85 2.65
CA TRP A 100 13.68 1.01 3.80
C TRP A 100 14.76 -0.03 4.13
N ASN A 101 15.36 -0.65 3.11
CA ASN A 101 16.38 -1.69 3.32
C ASN A 101 17.76 -1.12 3.74
N ALA A 102 18.07 0.12 3.39
CA ALA A 102 19.40 0.71 3.62
C ALA A 102 19.48 1.66 4.82
N LEU A 103 18.36 2.31 5.18
CA LEU A 103 18.28 3.31 6.24
C LEU A 103 18.02 2.67 7.60
N THR A 104 18.37 3.38 8.67
CA THR A 104 18.19 2.91 10.05
C THR A 104 17.62 3.98 10.96
N GLY A 105 16.83 3.55 11.96
CA GLY A 105 16.35 4.38 13.06
C GLY A 105 15.70 5.68 12.58
N SER A 106 16.19 6.81 13.10
CA SER A 106 15.67 8.15 12.82
C SER A 106 15.70 8.56 11.34
N PHE A 107 16.47 7.89 10.47
CA PHE A 107 16.50 8.23 9.05
C PHE A 107 15.29 7.70 8.27
N LEU A 108 14.57 6.72 8.79
CA LEU A 108 13.24 6.35 8.27
C LEU A 108 12.21 7.43 8.60
N GLU A 109 12.48 8.26 9.60
CA GLU A 109 11.65 9.41 9.96
C GLU A 109 12.15 10.72 9.32
N ASP A 110 13.22 10.68 8.51
CA ASP A 110 13.76 11.86 7.84
C ASP A 110 12.72 12.43 6.86
N PRO A 111 12.46 13.75 6.88
CA PRO A 111 11.50 14.38 5.97
C PRO A 111 11.75 14.08 4.48
N ARG A 112 13.01 13.85 4.06
CA ARG A 112 13.34 13.46 2.68
C ARG A 112 12.80 12.08 2.35
N TYR A 113 13.03 11.10 3.23
CA TYR A 113 12.51 9.76 3.03
C TYR A 113 10.98 9.73 3.09
N ARG A 114 10.38 10.49 4.02
CA ARG A 114 8.92 10.65 4.09
C ARG A 114 8.33 11.21 2.79
N ARG A 115 8.99 12.17 2.12
CA ARG A 115 8.57 12.64 0.78
C ARG A 115 8.69 11.57 -0.29
N VAL A 116 9.72 10.73 -0.25
CA VAL A 116 9.86 9.60 -1.17
C VAL A 116 8.70 8.62 -0.97
N ALA A 117 8.41 8.26 0.28
CA ALA A 117 7.30 7.39 0.65
C ALA A 117 5.95 7.96 0.23
N ASP A 118 5.68 9.22 0.55
CA ASP A 118 4.46 9.93 0.17
C ASP A 118 4.21 9.88 -1.34
N ARG A 119 5.22 10.24 -2.16
CA ARG A 119 5.08 10.24 -3.63
C ARG A 119 4.90 8.83 -4.20
N GLY A 120 5.61 7.84 -3.67
CA GLY A 120 5.47 6.46 -4.11
C GLY A 120 4.09 5.91 -3.77
N LEU A 121 3.60 6.17 -2.57
CA LEU A 121 2.29 5.73 -2.11
C LEU A 121 1.16 6.44 -2.88
N ASP A 122 1.23 7.76 -3.08
CA ASP A 122 0.27 8.49 -3.93
C ASP A 122 0.25 7.96 -5.37
N THR A 123 1.39 7.51 -5.89
CA THR A 123 1.45 6.82 -7.20
C THR A 123 0.62 5.53 -7.17
N LEU A 124 0.86 4.66 -6.19
CA LEU A 124 0.12 3.39 -6.03
C LEU A 124 -1.38 3.62 -5.84
N ARG A 125 -1.74 4.64 -5.04
CA ARG A 125 -3.11 5.10 -4.80
C ARG A 125 -3.81 5.48 -6.10
N ARG A 126 -3.17 6.32 -6.92
CA ARG A 126 -3.78 6.89 -8.13
C ARG A 126 -3.93 5.86 -9.23
N ASP A 127 -3.08 4.85 -9.24
CA ASP A 127 -3.11 3.83 -10.27
C ASP A 127 -3.85 2.54 -9.84
N GLY A 128 -4.47 2.57 -8.66
CA GLY A 128 -5.48 1.57 -8.29
C GLY A 128 -4.91 0.31 -7.66
N VAL A 129 -3.68 0.39 -7.13
CA VAL A 129 -3.11 -0.72 -6.36
C VAL A 129 -3.88 -0.87 -5.06
N SER A 130 -4.33 -2.09 -4.79
CA SER A 130 -5.05 -2.40 -3.56
C SER A 130 -4.22 -2.03 -2.35
N TYR A 131 -4.88 -1.41 -1.36
CA TYR A 131 -4.31 -1.15 -0.05
C TYR A 131 -3.69 -2.41 0.56
N THR A 132 -4.29 -3.58 0.34
CA THR A 132 -3.83 -4.86 0.88
C THR A 132 -2.53 -5.36 0.30
N ALA A 133 -2.09 -4.81 -0.84
CA ALA A 133 -0.80 -5.15 -1.45
C ALA A 133 0.34 -4.29 -0.89
N ILE A 134 0.01 -3.18 -0.20
CA ILE A 134 1.00 -2.25 0.33
C ILE A 134 1.62 -2.86 1.60
N PRO A 135 2.96 -2.89 1.72
CA PRO A 135 3.63 -3.38 2.92
C PRO A 135 3.27 -2.53 4.16
N PRO A 136 3.16 -3.14 5.36
CA PRO A 136 2.79 -2.44 6.59
C PRO A 136 3.64 -1.19 6.86
N PHE A 137 4.97 -1.28 6.73
CA PHE A 137 5.86 -0.15 7.01
C PHE A 137 5.57 1.08 6.13
N ALA A 138 5.16 0.87 4.87
CA ALA A 138 4.86 1.95 3.96
C ALA A 138 3.48 2.55 4.28
N LEU A 139 2.52 1.71 4.66
CA LEU A 139 1.21 2.14 5.16
C LEU A 139 1.32 2.98 6.44
N ASP A 140 2.22 2.61 7.35
CA ASP A 140 2.48 3.38 8.57
C ASP A 140 2.98 4.79 8.23
N CYS A 141 3.91 4.91 7.27
CA CYS A 141 4.40 6.21 6.80
C CYS A 141 3.27 7.09 6.24
N TRP A 142 2.35 6.51 5.46
CA TRP A 142 1.20 7.23 4.93
C TRP A 142 0.22 7.65 6.01
N THR A 143 -0.10 6.74 6.93
CA THR A 143 -1.04 6.99 8.03
C THR A 143 -0.54 8.10 8.95
N GLN A 144 0.77 8.17 9.21
CA GLN A 144 1.36 9.26 9.98
C GLN A 144 1.24 10.62 9.29
N ALA A 145 1.32 10.65 7.95
CA ALA A 145 1.26 11.90 7.18
C ALA A 145 -0.17 12.38 6.90
N HIS A 146 -1.11 11.45 6.69
CA HIS A 146 -2.47 11.73 6.19
C HIS A 146 -3.58 11.32 7.15
N GLY A 147 -3.25 10.76 8.31
CA GLY A 147 -4.21 10.19 9.25
C GLY A 147 -4.80 8.85 8.80
N TYR A 148 -5.57 8.23 9.69
CA TYR A 148 -6.25 6.95 9.45
C TYR A 148 -7.30 7.02 8.33
N GLU A 149 -7.91 8.18 8.12
CA GLU A 149 -8.87 8.39 7.02
C GLU A 149 -8.18 8.31 5.65
N GLY A 150 -6.92 8.76 5.56
CA GLY A 150 -6.13 8.71 4.34
C GLY A 150 -5.64 7.30 3.97
N SER A 151 -5.49 6.40 4.95
CA SER A 151 -5.13 4.98 4.78
C SER A 151 -6.32 4.03 4.87
N HIS A 152 -7.55 4.53 5.03
CA HIS A 152 -8.71 3.68 5.14
C HIS A 152 -8.93 2.89 3.82
N PRO A 153 -9.20 1.57 3.86
CA PRO A 153 -9.48 0.77 2.66
C PRO A 153 -10.63 1.34 1.80
N ALA A 154 -11.58 2.05 2.41
CA ALA A 154 -12.66 2.74 1.69
C ALA A 154 -12.18 3.98 0.92
N GLY A 155 -11.16 4.65 1.43
CA GLY A 155 -10.63 5.89 0.86
C GLY A 155 -9.48 5.65 -0.11
N TRP A 156 -8.98 4.42 -0.20
CA TRP A 156 -7.81 4.02 -0.99
C TRP A 156 -8.18 2.84 -1.87
N PRO A 157 -8.05 2.90 -3.22
CA PRO A 157 -7.43 3.92 -4.10
C PRO A 157 -8.36 5.08 -4.56
N THR A 158 -7.81 6.30 -4.73
CA THR A 158 -8.61 7.50 -5.15
C THR A 158 -9.26 7.37 -6.50
N ALA A 159 -8.62 6.68 -7.45
CA ALA A 159 -9.17 6.55 -8.79
C ALA A 159 -10.52 5.82 -8.80
N LEU A 160 -10.85 5.09 -7.72
CA LEU A 160 -11.99 4.18 -7.66
C LEU A 160 -13.07 4.64 -6.68
N ALA A 161 -12.84 5.74 -5.96
CA ALA A 161 -13.75 6.24 -4.93
C ALA A 161 -15.15 6.60 -5.46
N ASP A 162 -15.24 6.97 -6.75
CA ASP A 162 -16.49 7.41 -7.38
C ASP A 162 -17.12 6.35 -8.30
N LEU A 163 -16.58 5.13 -8.34
CA LEU A 163 -17.16 4.07 -9.17
C LEU A 163 -18.47 3.57 -8.54
N PRO A 164 -19.57 3.49 -9.32
CA PRO A 164 -20.86 3.09 -8.79
C PRO A 164 -20.86 1.63 -8.34
N ILE A 165 -21.44 1.41 -7.16
CA ILE A 165 -21.77 0.08 -6.64
C ILE A 165 -23.16 -0.29 -7.20
N PRO A 166 -23.42 -1.56 -7.54
CA PRO A 166 -24.75 -1.96 -8.00
C PRO A 166 -25.83 -1.50 -7.03
N ASN A 167 -26.90 -0.92 -7.57
CA ASN A 167 -28.09 -0.59 -6.79
C ASN A 167 -28.79 -1.89 -6.32
N GLU A 168 -29.67 -1.80 -5.32
CA GLU A 168 -30.39 -2.97 -4.79
C GLU A 168 -31.10 -3.78 -5.89
N ASP A 169 -31.62 -3.10 -6.91
CA ASP A 169 -32.34 -3.71 -8.04
C ASP A 169 -31.41 -4.42 -9.05
N GLU A 170 -30.10 -4.14 -9.00
CA GLU A 170 -29.09 -4.66 -9.92
C GLU A 170 -28.25 -5.78 -9.28
N ALA A 171 -28.26 -5.87 -7.95
CA ALA A 171 -27.52 -6.87 -7.22
C ALA A 171 -28.22 -8.24 -7.24
N PRO A 172 -27.46 -9.36 -7.27
CA PRO A 172 -28.05 -10.68 -7.14
C PRO A 172 -28.87 -10.80 -5.83
N PRO A 173 -30.03 -11.47 -5.84
CA PRO A 173 -30.80 -11.68 -4.64
C PRO A 173 -30.00 -12.53 -3.65
N VAL A 174 -29.84 -12.02 -2.43
CA VAL A 174 -29.18 -12.72 -1.33
C VAL A 174 -30.16 -12.98 -0.20
N LYS A 175 -30.03 -14.14 0.46
CA LYS A 175 -30.83 -14.46 1.63
C LYS A 175 -30.28 -13.70 2.84
N ASP A 176 -31.18 -13.05 3.58
CA ASP A 176 -30.84 -12.36 4.83
C ASP A 176 -30.30 -13.34 5.89
N LEU A 177 -29.54 -12.81 6.86
CA LEU A 177 -28.98 -13.57 7.97
C LEU A 177 -30.06 -13.91 8.99
N ALA A 178 -30.04 -15.13 9.52
CA ALA A 178 -30.87 -15.50 10.67
C ALA A 178 -30.37 -14.84 11.97
N ASP A 179 -31.23 -14.72 12.98
CA ASP A 179 -30.84 -14.15 14.27
C ASP A 179 -29.65 -14.89 14.89
N GLY A 180 -28.60 -14.16 15.24
CA GLY A 180 -27.34 -14.70 15.77
C GLY A 180 -26.44 -15.38 14.72
N GLU A 181 -26.84 -15.40 13.44
CA GLU A 181 -25.99 -15.89 12.36
C GLU A 181 -24.81 -14.92 12.14
N ALA A 182 -23.60 -15.48 12.07
CA ALA A 182 -22.40 -14.78 11.66
C ALA A 182 -21.86 -15.40 10.36
N ARG A 183 -21.65 -14.58 9.33
CA ARG A 183 -21.11 -15.01 8.03
C ARG A 183 -19.82 -14.26 7.73
N ARG A 184 -18.77 -15.00 7.39
CA ARG A 184 -17.49 -14.41 6.97
C ARG A 184 -17.64 -13.84 5.57
N LEU A 185 -17.21 -12.58 5.38
CA LEU A 185 -17.43 -11.84 4.13
C LEU A 185 -16.16 -11.46 3.41
N ALA A 186 -15.11 -11.12 4.15
CA ALA A 186 -13.86 -10.67 3.56
C ALA A 186 -12.68 -11.01 4.46
N GLN A 187 -11.49 -11.08 3.85
CA GLN A 187 -10.22 -11.16 4.56
C GLN A 187 -9.19 -10.27 3.86
N ALA A 188 -8.60 -9.34 4.59
CA ALA A 188 -7.58 -8.43 4.07
C ALA A 188 -6.33 -8.47 4.97
N PRO A 189 -5.09 -8.63 4.45
CA PRO A 189 -4.54 -9.48 3.36
C PRO A 189 -4.49 -11.00 3.74
N ALA A 190 -3.57 -11.80 3.17
CA ALA A 190 -3.40 -13.22 3.51
C ALA A 190 -2.97 -13.41 4.98
N ALA A 191 -3.38 -14.53 5.59
CA ALA A 191 -3.24 -14.81 7.03
C ALA A 191 -1.83 -14.57 7.62
N PRO A 192 -1.70 -14.20 8.92
CA PRO A 192 -2.73 -14.09 9.95
C PRO A 192 -3.33 -12.68 9.95
N ALA A 193 -4.46 -12.51 9.26
CA ALA A 193 -4.98 -11.20 8.92
C ALA A 193 -6.47 -11.13 9.21
N ASN A 194 -6.95 -9.89 9.31
CA ASN A 194 -8.28 -9.54 9.79
C ASN A 194 -9.35 -10.13 8.86
N SER A 195 -10.24 -10.94 9.43
CA SER A 195 -11.43 -11.45 8.77
C SER A 195 -12.63 -10.60 9.16
N ILE A 196 -13.40 -10.16 8.18
CA ILE A 196 -14.61 -9.36 8.37
C ILE A 196 -15.80 -10.30 8.28
N TYR A 197 -16.67 -10.23 9.28
CA TYR A 197 -17.92 -10.96 9.36
C TYR A 197 -19.09 -9.98 9.36
N ALA A 198 -20.22 -10.39 8.80
CA ALA A 198 -21.51 -9.81 9.12
C ALA A 198 -22.19 -10.67 10.18
N GLU A 199 -22.68 -10.04 11.24
CA GLU A 199 -23.38 -10.71 12.33
C GLU A 199 -24.75 -10.08 12.56
N ARG A 200 -25.80 -10.90 12.57
CA ARG A 200 -27.16 -10.46 12.87
C ARG A 200 -27.34 -10.32 14.39
N ARG A 201 -27.54 -9.08 14.84
CA ARG A 201 -27.75 -8.73 16.24
C ARG A 201 -29.20 -8.96 16.68
N PRO A 202 -29.47 -9.11 18.00
CA PRO A 202 -30.82 -9.31 18.53
C PRO A 202 -31.79 -8.15 18.27
N ASP A 203 -31.28 -6.94 18.01
CA ASP A 203 -32.07 -5.77 17.65
C ASP A 203 -32.48 -5.75 16.16
N GLY A 204 -32.11 -6.79 15.40
CA GLY A 204 -32.41 -6.94 13.99
C GLY A 204 -31.38 -6.31 13.05
N THR A 205 -30.36 -5.62 13.56
CA THR A 205 -29.31 -5.02 12.74
C THR A 205 -28.26 -6.05 12.31
N VAL A 206 -27.61 -5.81 11.19
CA VAL A 206 -26.41 -6.56 10.77
C VAL A 206 -25.19 -5.70 11.07
N GLN A 207 -24.31 -6.20 11.94
CA GLN A 207 -23.10 -5.51 12.40
C GLN A 207 -21.86 -6.14 11.76
N ALA A 208 -20.91 -5.30 11.36
CA ALA A 208 -19.60 -5.78 10.96
C ALA A 208 -18.77 -6.14 12.19
N VAL A 209 -18.21 -7.35 12.20
CA VAL A 209 -17.29 -7.82 13.24
C VAL A 209 -15.98 -8.18 12.59
N VAL A 210 -14.90 -7.63 13.10
CA VAL A 210 -13.54 -7.95 12.67
C VAL A 210 -12.94 -8.94 13.64
N GLU A 211 -12.44 -10.05 13.11
CA GLU A 211 -11.64 -11.03 13.83
C GLU A 211 -10.19 -10.93 13.37
N GLY A 212 -9.30 -10.55 14.26
CA GLY A 212 -7.93 -10.21 13.90
C GLY A 212 -6.97 -10.36 15.07
N VAL A 213 -5.67 -10.29 14.77
CA VAL A 213 -4.64 -10.27 15.82
C VAL A 213 -4.55 -8.83 16.33
N ASP A 214 -4.81 -8.66 17.62
CA ASP A 214 -4.62 -7.38 18.31
C ASP A 214 -3.13 -7.00 18.21
N PRO A 215 -2.80 -5.85 17.61
CA PRO A 215 -1.41 -5.49 17.30
C PRO A 215 -0.58 -5.23 18.57
N ASP A 216 -1.22 -4.84 19.67
CA ASP A 216 -0.55 -4.53 20.93
C ASP A 216 -0.26 -5.79 21.73
N THR A 217 -1.13 -6.80 21.65
CA THR A 217 -1.05 -8.02 22.47
C THR A 217 -0.66 -9.28 21.70
N GLY A 218 -0.75 -9.27 20.38
CA GLY A 218 -0.53 -10.45 19.53
C GLY A 218 -1.61 -11.54 19.68
N VAL A 219 -2.71 -11.24 20.38
CA VAL A 219 -3.79 -12.20 20.65
C VAL A 219 -4.90 -12.05 19.62
N LEU A 220 -5.47 -13.16 19.16
CA LEU A 220 -6.65 -13.15 18.32
C LEU A 220 -7.85 -12.59 19.10
N ARG A 221 -8.49 -11.55 18.57
CA ARG A 221 -9.67 -10.90 19.15
C ARG A 221 -10.74 -10.68 18.09
N ARG A 222 -11.98 -10.52 18.58
CA ARG A 222 -13.12 -10.03 17.81
C ARG A 222 -13.54 -8.68 18.35
N TRP A 223 -13.81 -7.73 17.46
CA TRP A 223 -14.33 -6.42 17.81
C TRP A 223 -15.27 -5.91 16.72
N ASP A 224 -16.18 -5.03 17.11
CA ASP A 224 -17.11 -4.42 16.18
C ASP A 224 -16.38 -3.40 15.31
N TRP A 225 -16.68 -3.39 14.02
CA TRP A 225 -16.23 -2.29 13.16
C TRP A 225 -17.16 -1.11 13.39
N ASP A 226 -16.65 -0.14 14.14
CA ASP A 226 -17.40 1.07 14.47
C ASP A 226 -17.96 1.77 13.22
N GLY A 227 -19.25 2.08 13.31
CA GLY A 227 -19.99 2.77 12.27
C GLY A 227 -20.35 1.91 11.06
N LEU A 228 -19.99 0.62 10.98
CA LEU A 228 -20.45 -0.27 9.89
C LEU A 228 -21.55 -1.22 10.38
N SER A 229 -22.80 -0.76 10.22
CA SER A 229 -23.99 -1.57 10.50
C SER A 229 -25.14 -1.17 9.60
N ALA A 230 -26.01 -2.13 9.29
CA ALA A 230 -27.11 -1.91 8.36
C ALA A 230 -28.38 -2.64 8.81
N PRO A 231 -29.57 -2.20 8.37
CA PRO A 231 -30.84 -2.82 8.77
C PRO A 231 -31.10 -4.19 8.14
N SER A 232 -30.31 -4.61 7.15
CA SER A 232 -30.46 -5.89 6.46
C SER A 232 -29.12 -6.35 5.87
N TYR A 233 -28.99 -7.64 5.59
CA TYR A 233 -27.78 -8.17 4.96
C TYR A 233 -27.49 -7.60 3.54
N PRO A 234 -28.48 -7.41 2.64
CA PRO A 234 -28.23 -6.70 1.37
C PRO A 234 -27.68 -5.28 1.56
N ALA A 235 -28.29 -4.50 2.45
CA ALA A 235 -27.83 -3.14 2.75
C ALA A 235 -26.42 -3.15 3.33
N PHE A 236 -26.13 -4.13 4.21
CA PHE A 236 -24.80 -4.35 4.76
C PHE A 236 -23.76 -4.65 3.68
N LEU A 237 -24.07 -5.55 2.73
CA LEU A 237 -23.13 -5.92 1.66
C LEU A 237 -22.81 -4.73 0.76
N ARG A 238 -23.78 -3.86 0.50
CA ARG A 238 -23.58 -2.62 -0.25
C ARG A 238 -22.65 -1.68 0.49
N GLU A 239 -22.92 -1.44 1.77
CA GLU A 239 -22.08 -0.56 2.60
C GLU A 239 -20.66 -1.12 2.79
N LEU A 240 -20.52 -2.44 2.97
CA LEU A 240 -19.22 -3.08 3.05
C LEU A 240 -18.47 -3.02 1.70
N GLY A 241 -19.16 -3.23 0.58
CA GLY A 241 -18.60 -3.09 -0.76
C GLY A 241 -18.08 -1.68 -1.02
N GLU A 242 -18.84 -0.67 -0.61
CA GLU A 242 -18.46 0.75 -0.62
C GLU A 242 -17.22 1.01 0.21
N ARG A 243 -17.16 0.39 1.39
CA ARG A 243 -16.03 0.57 2.29
C ARG A 243 -14.77 -0.19 1.91
N LEU A 244 -14.87 -1.20 1.06
CA LEU A 244 -13.70 -1.98 0.66
C LEU A 244 -13.17 -1.57 -0.71
N VAL A 245 -14.04 -1.12 -1.63
CA VAL A 245 -13.78 -0.61 -2.99
C VAL A 245 -13.10 -1.62 -3.93
N THR A 246 -12.01 -2.23 -3.47
CA THR A 246 -11.27 -3.32 -4.10
C THR A 246 -11.60 -4.65 -3.44
N HIS A 247 -11.38 -5.73 -4.16
CA HIS A 247 -11.57 -7.08 -3.63
C HIS A 247 -10.67 -7.30 -2.40
N SER A 248 -11.11 -8.13 -1.46
CA SER A 248 -10.23 -8.57 -0.38
C SER A 248 -9.35 -9.73 -0.85
N TYR A 249 -8.30 -10.13 -0.09
CA TYR A 249 -7.51 -11.32 -0.43
C TYR A 249 -8.41 -12.56 -0.61
N TRP A 250 -9.45 -12.63 0.21
CA TRP A 250 -10.61 -13.48 -0.01
C TRP A 250 -11.88 -12.68 0.22
N ALA A 251 -12.94 -12.96 -0.53
CA ALA A 251 -14.27 -12.43 -0.27
C ALA A 251 -15.35 -13.48 -0.55
N HIS A 252 -16.46 -13.39 0.17
CA HIS A 252 -17.61 -14.29 0.06
C HIS A 252 -18.44 -13.96 -1.17
N ASP A 253 -18.94 -14.96 -1.89
CA ASP A 253 -19.65 -14.80 -3.16
C ASP A 253 -20.78 -13.76 -3.16
N ASP A 254 -21.47 -13.61 -2.03
CA ASP A 254 -22.50 -12.59 -1.78
C ASP A 254 -21.95 -11.15 -1.76
N LEU A 255 -20.74 -10.92 -1.25
CA LEU A 255 -20.09 -9.59 -1.18
C LEU A 255 -19.44 -9.23 -2.51
N ILE A 256 -18.91 -10.23 -3.22
CA ILE A 256 -18.11 -10.01 -4.41
C ILE A 256 -18.87 -9.08 -5.44
N PRO A 257 -20.21 -9.12 -5.68
CA PRO A 257 -20.93 -8.22 -6.60
C PRO A 257 -20.83 -6.75 -6.25
N TYR A 258 -20.64 -6.44 -4.98
CA TYR A 258 -20.63 -5.08 -4.47
C TYR A 258 -19.26 -4.43 -4.53
N PHE A 259 -18.22 -5.13 -5.03
CA PHE A 259 -16.96 -4.48 -5.37
C PHE A 259 -17.06 -3.83 -6.76
N PRO A 260 -16.91 -2.50 -6.89
CA PRO A 260 -16.85 -1.84 -8.19
C PRO A 260 -15.75 -2.40 -9.12
N CYS A 261 -14.73 -3.03 -8.54
CA CYS A 261 -13.50 -3.42 -9.22
C CYS A 261 -13.40 -4.93 -9.55
N ARG A 262 -14.49 -5.67 -9.31
CA ARG A 262 -14.56 -7.14 -9.12
C ARG A 262 -13.71 -8.02 -10.05
N ARG A 263 -13.45 -7.59 -11.29
CA ARG A 263 -12.76 -8.39 -12.35
C ARG A 263 -12.06 -7.51 -13.39
N ARG A 264 -11.69 -6.29 -13.04
CA ARG A 264 -11.25 -5.28 -14.00
C ARG A 264 -9.74 -5.13 -13.97
N SER A 265 -9.10 -5.02 -15.13
CA SER A 265 -7.70 -4.61 -15.18
C SER A 265 -7.58 -3.18 -14.66
N ARG A 266 -6.43 -2.81 -14.07
CA ARG A 266 -6.16 -1.42 -13.67
C ARG A 266 -6.37 -0.42 -14.80
N ASP A 267 -6.11 -0.81 -16.05
CA ASP A 267 -6.39 0.02 -17.22
C ASP A 267 -7.89 0.29 -17.42
N GLN A 268 -8.74 -0.73 -17.31
CA GLN A 268 -10.19 -0.56 -17.42
C GLN A 268 -10.72 0.36 -16.32
N MET A 269 -10.21 0.19 -15.10
CA MET A 269 -10.58 1.03 -13.97
C MET A 269 -10.17 2.50 -14.19
N ARG A 270 -8.97 2.75 -14.76
CA ARG A 270 -8.51 4.11 -15.08
C ARG A 270 -9.36 4.80 -16.16
N VAL A 271 -9.77 4.06 -17.19
CA VAL A 271 -10.61 4.61 -18.28
C VAL A 271 -11.99 5.05 -17.76
N GLU A 272 -12.63 4.21 -16.95
CA GLU A 272 -13.96 4.51 -16.39
C GLU A 272 -13.91 5.68 -15.40
N ALA A 273 -12.92 5.69 -14.51
CA ALA A 273 -12.71 6.81 -13.59
C ALA A 273 -12.53 8.14 -14.32
N GLY A 274 -11.73 8.15 -15.40
CA GLY A 274 -11.54 9.33 -16.24
C GLY A 274 -12.82 9.77 -16.95
N ALA A 275 -13.61 8.83 -17.47
CA ALA A 275 -14.89 9.14 -18.13
C ALA A 275 -15.91 9.73 -17.14
N PHE A 276 -15.97 9.19 -15.91
CA PHE A 276 -16.87 9.68 -14.86
C PHE A 276 -16.50 11.10 -14.42
N GLN A 277 -15.21 11.37 -14.19
CA GLN A 277 -14.72 12.71 -13.83
C GLN A 277 -14.93 13.75 -14.94
N ALA A 278 -14.94 13.32 -16.22
CA ALA A 278 -15.22 14.20 -17.35
C ALA A 278 -16.72 14.51 -17.52
N GLY A 279 -17.60 13.57 -17.14
CA GLY A 279 -19.06 13.73 -17.23
C GLY A 279 -19.71 14.43 -16.03
N ALA A 280 -19.00 14.56 -14.90
CA ALA A 280 -19.45 15.27 -13.71
C ALA A 280 -19.17 16.79 -13.72
N ARG A 281 -18.75 17.35 -14.86
CA ARG A 281 -18.49 18.79 -15.09
C ARG A 281 -19.53 19.39 -16.02
#